data_AF-A0A7C4DYR2-F1
#
_entry.id   AF-A0A7C4DYR2-F1
#
_cell.length_a   1.000
_cell.length_b   1.000
_cell.length_c   1.000
_cell.angle_alpha   90.00
_cell.angle_beta   90.00
_cell.angle_gamma   90.00
#
_symmetry.space_group_name_H-M   'P 1'
#
loop_
_entity.id
_entity.type
_entity.pdbx_description
1 polymer ?
#
loop_
_entity_poly.entity_id
_entity_poly.type
_entity_poly.pdbx_seq_one_letter_code
_entity_poly.pdbx_strand_id
1 'polypeptide(L)'
;MLSRYAALVKNLRGVVLVNLGEEASRGVLNWLINRFKYRKLGLPPSIVEHYASLLEGRLNGKPFVKLMYPLKAIERLANLVKE
;
A
#
# COMPACT_ATOMS: atom_id res chain seq x y z
N MET A 1 2.00 0.03 20.23
CA MET A 1 2.48 -0.35 18.87
C MET A 1 1.83 -1.63 18.36
N LEU A 2 1.89 -2.73 19.10
CA LEU A 2 1.35 -4.03 18.67
C LEU A 2 -0.15 -4.01 18.37
N SER A 3 -0.95 -3.32 19.19
CA SER A 3 -2.41 -3.20 18.99
C SER A 3 -2.80 -2.53 17.67
N ARG A 4 -2.09 -1.46 17.27
CA ARG A 4 -2.31 -0.79 15.96
C ARG A 4 -1.91 -1.70 14.80
N TYR A 5 -0.78 -2.40 14.93
CA TYR A 5 -0.34 -3.38 13.94
C TYR A 5 -1.37 -4.52 13.80
N ALA A 6 -1.80 -5.12 14.90
CA ALA A 6 -2.81 -6.18 14.91
C ALA A 6 -4.15 -5.70 14.33
N ALA A 7 -4.60 -4.48 14.67
CA ALA A 7 -5.81 -3.89 14.11
C ALA A 7 -5.71 -3.63 12.60
N LEU A 8 -4.52 -3.28 12.09
CA LEU A 8 -4.26 -3.12 10.67
C LEU A 8 -4.29 -4.47 9.96
N VAL A 9 -3.55 -5.46 10.46
CA VAL A 9 -3.47 -6.81 9.86
C VAL A 9 -4.84 -7.49 9.83
N LYS A 10 -5.64 -7.38 10.90
CA LYS A 10 -7.01 -7.94 10.96
C LYS A 10 -7.96 -7.36 9.91
N ASN A 11 -7.69 -6.15 9.43
CA ASN A 11 -8.55 -5.44 8.47
C ASN A 11 -7.95 -5.37 7.05
N LEU A 12 -6.73 -5.88 6.88
CA LEU A 12 -6.03 -5.93 5.61
C LEU A 12 -6.59 -7.07 4.75
N ARG A 13 -6.88 -6.79 3.47
CA ARG A 13 -7.33 -7.81 2.50
C ARG A 13 -6.22 -8.33 1.60
N GLY A 14 -5.12 -7.59 1.51
CA GLY A 14 -3.98 -7.95 0.70
C GLY A 14 -3.00 -6.80 0.60
N VAL A 15 -1.85 -7.08 -0.01
CA VAL A 15 -0.85 -6.10 -0.40
C VAL A 15 -0.94 -5.93 -1.91
N VAL A 16 -0.96 -4.69 -2.38
CA VAL A 16 -1.05 -4.38 -3.80
C VAL A 16 0.33 -3.97 -4.29
N LEU A 17 0.82 -4.70 -5.30
CA LEU A 17 2.01 -4.37 -6.06
C LEU A 17 1.55 -4.01 -7.48
N VAL A 18 1.82 -2.78 -7.91
CA VAL A 18 1.31 -2.26 -9.18
C VAL A 18 2.26 -1.20 -9.73
N ASN A 19 2.46 -1.21 -11.05
CA ASN A 19 3.14 -0.14 -11.78
C ASN A 19 2.09 0.88 -12.26
N LEU A 20 1.95 2.02 -11.58
CA LEU A 20 0.99 3.07 -11.95
C LEU A 20 1.43 3.95 -13.13
N GLY A 21 2.63 3.70 -13.68
CA GLY A 21 3.10 4.30 -14.92
C GLY A 21 2.37 3.76 -16.15
N GLU A 22 1.79 2.56 -16.07
CA GLU A 22 1.02 1.95 -17.14
C GLU A 22 -0.46 2.31 -17.06
N GLU A 23 -1.06 2.72 -18.18
CA GLU A 23 -2.47 3.15 -18.24
C GLU A 23 -3.43 2.01 -17.82
N ALA A 24 -3.14 0.78 -18.25
CA ALA A 24 -3.91 -0.42 -17.87
C ALA A 24 -3.99 -0.62 -16.35
N SER A 25 -2.90 -0.32 -15.64
CA SER A 25 -2.80 -0.44 -14.19
C SER A 25 -3.66 0.58 -13.44
N ARG A 26 -3.93 1.74 -14.05
CA ARG A 26 -4.82 2.77 -13.47
C ARG A 26 -6.27 2.32 -13.44
N GLY A 27 -6.72 1.61 -14.47
CA GLY A 27 -8.05 0.97 -14.51
C GLY A 27 -8.23 -0.06 -13.40
N VAL A 28 -7.20 -0.89 -13.18
CA VAL A 28 -7.17 -1.87 -12.08
C VAL A 28 -7.22 -1.18 -10.70
N LEU A 29 -6.52 -0.06 -10.54
CA LEU A 29 -6.55 0.72 -9.29
C LEU A 29 -7.97 1.20 -8.94
N ASN A 30 -8.70 1.73 -9.93
CA ASN A 30 -10.09 2.16 -9.73
C ASN A 30 -11.02 0.98 -9.38
N TRP A 31 -10.84 -0.16 -10.04
CA TRP A 31 -11.58 -1.37 -9.72
C TRP A 31 -11.31 -1.84 -8.28
N LEU A 32 -10.05 -1.79 -7.83
CA LEU A 32 -9.67 -2.13 -6.45
C LEU A 32 -10.32 -1.19 -5.42
N ILE A 33 -10.34 0.12 -5.70
CA ILE A 33 -11.00 1.12 -4.83
C ILE A 33 -12.48 0.77 -4.65
N ASN A 34 -13.17 0.50 -5.75
CA ASN A 34 -14.60 0.17 -5.72
C ASN A 34 -14.88 -1.17 -5.03
N ARG A 35 -14.09 -2.21 -5.34
CA ARG A 35 -14.26 -3.55 -4.76
C ARG A 35 -13.97 -3.58 -3.26
N PHE A 36 -12.99 -2.82 -2.80
CA PHE A 36 -12.51 -2.86 -1.41
C PHE A 36 -12.91 -1.63 -0.58
N LYS A 37 -13.97 -0.92 -0.97
CA LYS A 37 -14.48 0.32 -0.33
C LYS A 37 -14.54 0.32 1.20
N TYR A 38 -14.74 -0.82 1.86
CA TYR A 38 -14.87 -0.92 3.32
C TYR A 38 -13.70 -1.63 4.01
N ARG A 39 -12.65 -1.98 3.26
CA ARG A 39 -11.52 -2.78 3.73
C ARG A 39 -10.20 -2.09 3.39
N LYS A 40 -9.14 -2.48 4.11
CA LYS A 40 -7.81 -1.91 3.89
C LYS A 40 -7.06 -2.75 2.87
N LEU A 41 -6.45 -2.10 1.90
CA LEU A 41 -5.43 -2.64 1.01
C LEU A 41 -4.09 -2.02 1.37
N GLY A 42 -3.07 -2.85 1.53
CA GLY A 42 -1.75 -2.41 1.90
C GLY A 42 -0.95 -1.99 0.68
N LEU A 43 -0.32 -0.83 0.74
CA LEU A 43 0.67 -0.41 -0.25
C LEU A 43 2.07 -0.46 0.37
N PRO A 44 3.04 -1.14 -0.27
CA PRO A 44 4.43 -1.08 0.15
C PRO A 44 4.95 0.38 0.20
N PRO A 45 5.89 0.71 1.10
CA PRO A 45 6.46 2.05 1.18
C PRO A 45 7.00 2.57 -0.16
N SER A 46 7.66 1.72 -0.94
CA SER A 46 8.21 2.05 -2.26
C SER A 46 7.15 2.51 -3.25
N ILE A 47 5.99 1.84 -3.31
CA ILE A 47 4.88 2.22 -4.19
C ILE A 47 4.31 3.58 -3.78
N VAL A 48 4.15 3.81 -2.48
CA VAL A 48 3.62 5.08 -1.97
C VAL A 48 4.58 6.23 -2.25
N GLU A 49 5.88 6.00 -2.10
CA GLU A 49 6.93 6.98 -2.36
C GLU A 49 7.05 7.30 -3.85
N HIS A 50 7.07 6.27 -4.70
CA HIS A 50 7.27 6.43 -6.14
C HIS A 50 6.05 7.03 -6.85
N TYR A 51 4.84 6.75 -6.38
CA TYR A 51 3.59 7.25 -7.00
C TYR A 51 2.78 8.18 -6.09
N ALA A 52 3.46 8.93 -5.21
CA ALA A 52 2.80 9.78 -4.22
C ALA A 52 1.75 10.72 -4.82
N SER A 53 2.05 11.35 -5.97
CA SER A 53 1.14 12.24 -6.69
C SER A 53 -0.10 11.54 -7.24
N LEU A 54 0.03 10.32 -7.78
CA LEU A 54 -1.10 9.54 -8.31
C LEU A 54 -1.99 8.95 -7.21
N LEU A 55 -1.44 8.83 -6.00
CA LEU A 55 -2.11 8.29 -4.81
C LEU A 55 -2.64 9.39 -3.88
N GLU A 56 -2.40 10.66 -4.20
CA GLU A 56 -2.91 11.80 -3.44
C GLU A 56 -4.44 11.74 -3.32
N GLY A 57 -4.97 12.01 -2.12
CA GLY A 57 -6.40 11.88 -1.81
C GLY A 57 -6.93 10.43 -1.71
N ARG A 58 -6.13 9.41 -2.08
CA ARG A 58 -6.47 7.98 -1.98
C ARG A 58 -5.72 7.25 -0.86
N LEU A 59 -4.70 7.89 -0.29
CA LEU A 59 -3.98 7.43 0.89
C LEU A 59 -4.69 7.88 2.16
N ASN A 60 -4.75 6.99 3.16
CA ASN A 60 -5.40 7.24 4.46
C ASN A 60 -6.94 7.47 4.40
N GLY A 61 -7.54 7.29 3.22
CA GLY A 61 -8.98 7.18 2.97
C GLY A 61 -9.24 5.93 2.13
N LYS A 62 -10.23 5.12 2.54
CA LYS A 62 -10.55 3.77 2.03
C LYS A 62 -10.31 3.60 0.49
N PRO A 63 -9.54 2.59 0.02
CA PRO A 63 -9.04 1.44 0.77
C PRO A 63 -7.54 1.48 1.14
N PHE A 64 -6.73 2.39 0.60
CA PHE A 64 -5.27 2.21 0.67
C PHE A 64 -4.64 2.70 1.98
N VAL A 65 -3.73 1.89 2.51
CA VAL A 65 -2.94 2.19 3.71
C VAL A 65 -1.48 1.93 3.43
N LYS A 66 -0.62 2.92 3.71
CA LYS A 66 0.84 2.74 3.66
C LYS A 66 1.24 1.69 4.70
N LEU A 67 1.88 0.62 4.25
CA LEU A 67 2.45 -0.39 5.12
C LEU A 67 3.78 0.10 5.69
N MET A 68 4.22 -0.56 6.75
CA MET A 68 5.52 -0.36 7.36
C MET A 68 6.22 -1.71 7.49
N TYR A 69 7.55 -1.69 7.49
CA TYR A 69 8.32 -2.89 7.79
C TYR A 69 8.14 -3.24 9.26
N PRO A 70 7.81 -4.51 9.58
CA PRO A 70 7.58 -4.92 10.96
C PRO A 70 8.88 -4.96 11.79
N LEU A 71 10.03 -5.04 11.10
CA LEU A 71 11.36 -5.12 11.71
C LEU A 71 12.33 -4.22 10.97
N LYS A 72 13.22 -3.54 11.73
CA LYS A 72 14.30 -2.72 11.15
C LYS A 72 15.24 -3.52 10.24
N ALA A 73 15.44 -4.81 10.52
CA ALA A 73 16.28 -5.66 9.66
C ALA A 73 15.69 -5.83 8.26
N ILE A 74 14.37 -6.02 8.16
CA ILE A 74 13.65 -6.14 6.87
C ILE A 74 13.67 -4.80 6.14
N GLU A 75 13.49 -3.69 6.85
CA GLU A 75 13.61 -2.35 6.27
C GLU A 75 15.00 -2.12 5.66
N ARG A 76 16.07 -2.47 6.38
CA ARG A 76 17.44 -2.37 5.85
C ARG A 76 17.63 -3.24 4.62
N LEU A 77 17.18 -4.50 4.66
CA LEU A 77 17.26 -5.40 3.53
C LEU A 77 16.53 -4.83 2.30
N ALA A 78 15.31 -4.32 2.49
CA ALA A 78 14.55 -3.72 1.40
C ALA A 78 15.24 -2.48 0.81
N ASN A 79 15.92 -1.68 1.64
CA ASN A 79 16.68 -0.52 1.17
C ASN A 79 17.96 -0.91 0.43
N LEU A 80 18.58 -2.06 0.73
CA LEU A 80 19.74 -2.55 -0.01
C LEU A 80 19.39 -3.05 -1.42
N VAL A 81 18.13 -3.45 -1.64
CA VAL A 81 17.63 -4.00 -2.91
C VAL A 81 16.87 -2.94 -3.72
N LYS A 82 16.66 -1.73 -3.17
CA LYS A 82 16.13 -0.60 -3.93
C LYS A 82 17.24 -0.08 -4.87
N GLU A 83 17.18 -0.50 -6.14
CA GLU A 83 17.90 0.13 -7.26
C GLU A 83 17.27 1.47 -7.64
#